data_AF-A0A0F9KDJ8-F1
#
_entry.id   AF-A0A0F9KDJ8-F1
#
_cell.length_a   1.000
_cell.length_b   1.000
_cell.length_c   1.000
_cell.angle_alpha   90.00
_cell.angle_beta   90.00
_cell.angle_gamma   90.00
#
_symmetry.space_group_name_H-M   'P 1'
#
loop_
_entity.id
_entity.type
_entity.pdbx_description
1 polymer ?
#
loop_
_entity_poly.entity_id
_entity_poly.type
_entity_poly.pdbx_seq_one_letter_code
_entity_poly.pdbx_strand_id
1 'polypeptide(L)'
;MAIITGPALDELAKELTAWYIDTREQLIQALEEGYPYGSVPLTPSEQIDRFMSMTPEDWEGLTNKLADRHRGKPKAEELVRKDLEDFVAKMNRMATSRRTV
;
A
#
# COMPACT_ATOMS: atom_id res chain seq x y z
N MET A 1 10.93 -40.19 11.10
CA MET A 1 10.06 -39.23 10.39
C MET A 1 9.38 -38.41 11.46
N ALA A 2 9.60 -37.09 11.51
CA ALA A 2 8.93 -36.25 12.51
C ALA A 2 7.44 -36.22 12.17
N ILE A 3 6.59 -36.68 13.10
CA ILE A 3 5.14 -36.57 12.97
C ILE A 3 4.81 -35.12 13.32
N ILE A 4 4.59 -34.29 12.31
CA ILE A 4 4.07 -32.95 12.53
C ILE A 4 2.59 -33.10 12.90
N THR A 5 2.25 -32.73 14.13
CA THR A 5 0.89 -32.79 14.65
C THR A 5 0.12 -31.52 14.29
N GLY A 6 -1.21 -31.55 14.34
CA GLY A 6 -2.07 -30.37 14.07
C GLY A 6 -1.60 -29.09 14.78
N PRO A 7 -1.37 -29.12 16.12
CA PRO A 7 -0.88 -27.94 16.84
C PRO A 7 0.49 -27.44 16.37
N ALA A 8 1.39 -28.34 15.95
CA ALA A 8 2.68 -27.97 15.41
C ALA A 8 2.57 -27.34 14.00
N LEU A 9 1.61 -27.80 13.19
CA LEU A 9 1.28 -27.17 11.90
C LEU A 9 0.67 -25.77 12.10
N ASP A 10 -0.16 -25.59 13.12
CA ASP A 10 -0.79 -24.29 13.41
C ASP A 10 0.25 -23.23 13.83
N GLU A 11 1.22 -23.61 14.67
CA GLU A 11 2.32 -22.71 15.04
C GLU A 11 3.21 -22.39 13.83
N LEU A 12 3.55 -23.39 13.02
CA LEU A 12 4.34 -23.19 11.82
C LEU A 12 3.60 -22.28 10.81
N ALA A 13 2.27 -22.41 10.70
CA ALA A 13 1.44 -21.53 9.88
C ALA A 13 1.43 -20.08 10.38
N LYS A 14 1.40 -19.85 11.70
CA LYS A 14 1.50 -18.50 12.29
C LYS A 14 2.86 -17.88 11.99
N GLU A 15 3.95 -18.63 12.21
CA GLU A 15 5.32 -18.16 11.94
C GLU A 15 5.50 -17.81 10.46
N LEU A 16 5.08 -18.68 9.55
CA LEU A 16 5.15 -18.42 8.11
C LEU A 16 4.29 -17.24 7.67
N THR A 17 3.11 -17.07 8.26
CA THR A 17 2.22 -15.93 7.96
C THR A 17 2.87 -14.62 8.42
N ALA A 18 3.42 -14.59 9.64
CA ALA A 18 4.12 -13.42 10.16
C ALA A 18 5.36 -13.08 9.31
N TRP A 19 6.16 -14.09 8.97
CA TRP A 19 7.33 -13.92 8.11
C TRP A 19 6.96 -13.39 6.72
N TYR A 20 5.90 -13.93 6.10
CA TYR A 20 5.44 -13.48 4.79
C TYR A 20 4.99 -12.02 4.81
N ILE A 21 4.23 -11.62 5.83
CA ILE A 21 3.73 -10.25 5.98
C ILE A 21 4.90 -9.27 6.16
N ASP A 22 5.83 -9.59 7.06
CA ASP A 22 7.00 -8.74 7.34
C ASP A 22 7.91 -8.62 6.13
N THR A 23 8.26 -9.74 5.50
CA THR A 23 9.11 -9.77 4.29
C THR A 23 8.47 -8.97 3.16
N ARG A 24 7.15 -9.13 2.95
CA ARG A 24 6.45 -8.38 1.90
C ARG A 24 6.42 -6.88 2.19
N GLU A 25 6.25 -6.47 3.44
CA GLU A 25 6.31 -5.07 3.83
C GLU A 25 7.70 -4.47 3.61
N GLN A 26 8.76 -5.18 3.98
CA GLN A 26 10.14 -4.75 3.73
C GLN A 26 10.44 -4.62 2.23
N LEU A 27 10.00 -5.59 1.41
CA LEU A 27 10.16 -5.51 -0.04
C LEU A 27 9.38 -4.34 -0.65
N ILE A 28 8.16 -4.08 -0.17
CA ILE A 28 7.39 -2.91 -0.61
C ILE A 28 8.13 -1.63 -0.22
N GLN A 29 8.59 -1.49 1.02
CA GLN A 29 9.35 -0.31 1.46
C GLN A 29 10.63 -0.12 0.62
N ALA A 30 11.38 -1.18 0.36
CA ALA A 30 12.58 -1.15 -0.47
C ALA A 30 12.28 -0.78 -1.93
N LEU A 31 11.16 -1.22 -2.49
CA LEU A 31 10.70 -0.81 -3.82
C LEU A 31 10.19 0.64 -3.83
N GLU A 32 9.74 1.15 -2.68
CA GLU A 32 9.22 2.51 -2.52
C GLU A 32 10.29 3.55 -2.12
N GLU A 33 11.51 3.13 -1.78
CA GLU A 33 12.68 4.01 -1.59
C GLU A 33 13.00 4.75 -2.90
N GLY A 34 12.32 5.89 -3.08
CA GLY A 34 12.43 6.77 -4.24
C GLY A 34 11.10 6.97 -4.98
N TYR A 35 10.20 5.97 -4.99
CA TYR A 35 8.95 6.00 -5.78
C TYR A 35 7.81 5.17 -5.15
N PRO A 36 6.94 5.77 -4.32
CA PRO A 36 5.82 5.04 -3.71
C PRO A 36 4.84 4.48 -4.75
N TYR A 37 4.33 3.26 -4.53
CA TYR A 37 3.30 2.58 -5.35
C TYR A 37 3.68 2.12 -6.77
N GLY A 38 4.98 1.91 -7.06
CA GLY A 38 5.42 1.52 -8.40
C GLY A 38 5.15 2.62 -9.44
N SER A 39 5.10 3.87 -8.99
CA SER A 39 4.94 5.03 -9.85
C SER A 39 6.17 5.19 -10.74
N VAL A 40 5.95 5.32 -12.04
CA VAL A 40 6.87 5.99 -12.97
C VAL A 40 7.33 7.30 -12.30
N PRO A 41 8.60 7.74 -12.46
CA PRO A 41 9.08 8.99 -11.90
C PRO A 41 8.26 10.18 -12.40
N LEU A 42 7.20 10.52 -11.68
CA LEU A 42 6.37 11.69 -11.96
C LEU A 42 6.90 12.84 -11.14
N THR A 43 7.14 13.96 -11.80
CA THR A 43 7.36 15.24 -11.14
C THR A 43 6.16 15.59 -10.25
N PRO A 44 6.35 16.45 -9.22
CA PRO A 44 5.25 16.90 -8.38
C PRO A 44 4.04 17.44 -9.17
N SER A 45 4.27 18.12 -10.30
CA SER A 45 3.22 18.62 -11.18
C SER A 45 2.43 17.49 -11.85
N GLU A 46 3.12 16.49 -12.41
CA GLU A 46 2.47 15.35 -13.06
C GLU A 46 1.70 14.47 -12.06
N GLN A 47 2.17 14.36 -10.81
CA GLN A 47 1.43 13.69 -9.74
C GLN A 47 0.09 14.39 -9.46
N ILE A 48 0.10 15.72 -9.37
CA ILE A 48 -1.12 16.51 -9.19
C ILE A 48 -2.04 16.39 -10.40
N ASP A 49 -1.49 16.54 -11.61
CA ASP A 49 -2.30 16.51 -12.84
C ASP A 49 -2.99 15.15 -12.99
N ARG A 50 -2.27 14.05 -12.72
CA ARG A 50 -2.84 12.70 -12.69
C ARG A 50 -3.91 12.54 -11.61
N PHE A 51 -3.67 13.04 -10.40
CA PHE A 51 -4.65 12.99 -9.30
C PHE A 51 -5.95 13.74 -9.67
N MET A 52 -5.83 14.93 -10.25
CA MET A 52 -6.98 15.74 -10.66
C MET A 52 -7.76 15.13 -11.83
N SER A 53 -7.11 14.28 -12.63
CA SER A 53 -7.72 13.59 -13.79
C SER A 53 -8.17 12.16 -13.49
N MET A 54 -8.06 11.66 -12.26
CA MET A 54 -8.45 10.29 -11.92
C MET A 54 -9.94 10.05 -12.16
N THR A 55 -10.26 9.02 -12.93
CA THR A 55 -11.64 8.56 -13.10
C THR A 55 -12.07 7.65 -11.94
N PRO A 56 -13.36 7.34 -11.78
CA PRO A 56 -13.82 6.36 -10.79
C PRO A 56 -13.09 5.00 -10.90
N GLU A 57 -12.78 4.56 -12.12
CA GLU A 57 -12.04 3.32 -12.38
C GLU A 57 -10.59 3.41 -11.90
N ASP A 58 -9.94 4.57 -12.04
CA ASP A 58 -8.59 4.80 -11.50
C ASP A 58 -8.58 4.73 -9.97
N TRP A 59 -9.63 5.28 -9.33
CA TRP A 59 -9.81 5.24 -7.87
C TRP A 59 -10.05 3.82 -7.38
N GLU A 60 -10.85 3.04 -8.09
CA GLU A 60 -11.04 1.62 -7.82
C GLU A 60 -9.72 0.85 -7.97
N GLY A 61 -8.98 1.10 -9.04
CA GLY A 61 -7.67 0.49 -9.28
C GLY A 61 -6.64 0.81 -8.18
N LEU A 62 -6.60 2.06 -7.70
CA LEU A 62 -5.77 2.46 -6.57
C LEU A 62 -6.18 1.73 -5.29
N THR A 63 -7.48 1.70 -5.00
CA THR A 63 -8.03 1.04 -3.81
C THR A 63 -7.72 -0.45 -3.80
N ASN A 64 -7.83 -1.12 -4.95
CA ASN A 64 -7.50 -2.53 -5.10
C ASN A 64 -6.01 -2.81 -4.87
N LYS A 65 -5.11 -1.93 -5.32
CA LYS A 65 -3.67 -2.05 -5.03
C LYS A 65 -3.38 -1.90 -3.53
N LEU A 66 -4.05 -0.97 -2.86
CA LEU A 66 -3.91 -0.80 -1.41
C LEU A 66 -4.49 -1.99 -0.65
N ALA A 67 -5.63 -2.54 -1.11
CA ALA A 67 -6.21 -3.74 -0.53
C ALA A 67 -5.29 -4.96 -0.68
N ASP A 68 -4.65 -5.13 -1.85
CA ASP A 68 -3.64 -6.17 -2.02
C ASP A 68 -2.43 -5.91 -1.12
N ARG A 69 -1.95 -4.65 -0.99
CA ARG A 69 -0.86 -4.28 -0.06
C ARG A 69 -1.14 -4.72 1.37
N HIS A 70 -2.37 -4.61 1.86
CA HIS A 70 -2.70 -4.96 3.23
C HIS A 70 -3.32 -6.37 3.38
N ARG A 71 -3.33 -7.17 2.31
CA ARG A 71 -3.89 -8.52 2.33
C ARG A 71 -3.24 -9.37 3.41
N GLY A 72 -4.07 -10.01 4.23
CA GLY A 72 -3.63 -10.88 5.33
C GLY A 72 -3.19 -10.15 6.60
N LYS A 73 -3.08 -8.81 6.58
CA LYS A 73 -2.82 -8.03 7.80
C LYS A 73 -4.09 -7.95 8.67
N PRO A 74 -3.95 -7.95 10.00
CA PRO A 74 -5.07 -7.59 10.86
C PRO A 74 -5.53 -6.15 10.54
N LYS A 75 -6.85 -5.93 10.50
CA LYS A 75 -7.45 -4.61 10.21
C LYS A 75 -7.07 -4.05 8.81
N ALA A 76 -6.91 -4.91 7.82
CA ALA A 76 -6.54 -4.52 6.46
C ALA A 76 -7.43 -3.38 5.90
N GLU A 77 -8.74 -3.42 6.12
CA GLU A 77 -9.66 -2.36 5.65
C GLU A 77 -9.36 -0.99 6.28
N GLU A 78 -9.03 -0.95 7.57
CA GLU A 78 -8.67 0.30 8.26
C GLU A 78 -7.36 0.87 7.71
N LEU A 79 -6.40 0.00 7.39
CA LEU A 79 -5.12 0.40 6.80
C LEU A 79 -5.30 0.94 5.38
N VAL A 80 -6.14 0.31 4.57
CA VAL A 80 -6.48 0.82 3.22
C VAL A 80 -7.11 2.20 3.29
N ARG A 81 -8.09 2.39 4.19
CA ARG A 81 -8.75 3.68 4.38
C ARG A 81 -7.74 4.76 4.78
N LYS A 82 -6.85 4.45 5.72
CA LYS A 82 -5.81 5.37 6.18
C LYS A 82 -4.86 5.77 5.03
N ASP A 83 -4.39 4.81 4.25
CA ASP A 83 -3.49 5.09 3.12
C ASP A 83 -4.17 5.97 2.06
N LEU A 84 -5.46 5.75 1.78
CA LEU A 84 -6.25 6.60 0.90
C LEU A 84 -6.36 8.04 1.44
N GLU A 85 -6.66 8.19 2.73
CA GLU A 85 -6.74 9.50 3.38
C GLU A 85 -5.40 10.24 3.33
N ASP A 86 -4.31 9.56 3.64
CA ASP A 86 -2.95 10.12 3.61
C ASP A 86 -2.54 10.51 2.18
N PHE A 87 -2.88 9.69 1.17
CA PHE A 87 -2.65 9.98 -0.24
C PHE A 87 -3.41 11.24 -0.69
N VAL A 88 -4.72 11.31 -0.43
CA VAL A 88 -5.56 12.47 -0.77
C VAL A 88 -5.08 13.73 -0.06
N ALA A 89 -4.76 13.65 1.24
CA ALA A 89 -4.25 14.78 2.01
C ALA A 89 -2.89 15.27 1.50
N LYS A 90 -2.01 14.37 1.04
CA LYS A 90 -0.75 14.74 0.40
C LYS A 90 -0.99 15.47 -0.92
N MET A 91 -1.82 14.91 -1.80
CA MET A 91 -2.09 15.50 -3.11
C MET A 91 -2.77 16.87 -3.00
N ASN A 92 -3.73 17.02 -2.09
CA ASN A 92 -4.37 18.31 -1.82
C ASN A 92 -3.37 19.37 -1.32
N ARG A 93 -2.47 19.01 -0.39
CA ARG A 93 -1.40 19.93 0.07
C ARG A 93 -0.48 20.37 -1.07
N MET A 94 -0.07 19.44 -1.93
CA MET A 94 0.76 19.73 -3.10
C MET A 94 0.02 20.63 -4.11
N ALA A 95 -1.27 20.36 -4.36
CA ALA A 95 -2.09 21.16 -5.27
C ALA A 95 -2.34 22.59 -4.76
N THR A 96 -2.59 22.76 -3.46
CA THR A 96 -2.74 24.09 -2.85
C THR A 96 -1.44 24.89 -2.93
N SER A 97 -0.30 24.27 -2.61
CA SER A 97 1.00 24.94 -2.68
C SER A 97 1.33 25.46 -4.09
N ARG A 98 0.89 24.76 -5.15
CA ARG A 98 1.05 25.19 -6.55
C ARG A 98 0.21 26.43 -6.90
N ARG A 99 -0.91 26.68 -6.20
CA ARG A 99 -1.81 27.81 -6.48
C ARG A 99 -1.39 29.11 -5.79
N THR A 100 -0.56 29.03 -4.75
CA THR A 100 -0.06 30.18 -3.98
C THR A 100 1.24 30.78 -4.51
N VAL A 101 1.85 30.17 -5.54
CA VAL A 101 3.03 30.67 -6.26
C VAL A 101 2.57 31.18 -7.62
#